data_AF-A0A9E8MKY1-F1
#
_entry.id   AF-A0A9E8MKY1-F1
#
_cell.length_a   1.000
_cell.length_b   1.000
_cell.length_c   1.000
_cell.angle_alpha   90.00
_cell.angle_beta   90.00
_cell.angle_gamma   90.00
#
_symmetry.space_group_name_H-M   'P 1'
#
loop_
_entity.id
_entity.type
_entity.pdbx_description
1 polymer ?
#
loop_
_entity_poly.entity_id
_entity_poly.type
_entity_poly.pdbx_seq_one_letter_code
_entity_poly.pdbx_strand_id
1 'polypeptide(L)' 'MLRGGTTIGFLERVIVVAAVLIGRWELLAALIAVKGLGRFRDLDAGAATERFIIGTLVSLIWAGAAGGVIALG' A
#
# COMPACT_ATOMS: atom_id res chain seq x y z
N MET A 1 17.76 -10.49 4.45
CA MET A 1 16.52 -9.77 4.10
C MET A 1 15.54 -9.87 5.26
N LEU A 2 15.14 -8.74 5.86
CA LEU A 2 14.20 -8.73 6.99
C LEU A 2 12.81 -9.17 6.48
N ARG A 3 12.34 -10.36 6.87
CA ARG A 3 11.06 -10.97 6.42
C ARG A 3 9.82 -10.12 6.76
N GLY A 4 9.96 -9.16 7.68
CA GLY A 4 8.90 -8.25 8.09
C GLY A 4 8.34 -7.41 6.95
N GLY A 5 9.20 -6.86 6.08
CA GLY A 5 8.76 -5.98 4.99
C GLY A 5 7.81 -6.65 3.99
N THR A 6 8.10 -7.91 3.63
CA THR A 6 7.23 -8.69 2.73
C THR A 6 5.89 -9.03 3.37
N THR A 7 5.88 -9.34 4.68
CA THR A 7 4.66 -9.68 5.42
C THR A 7 3.76 -8.44 5.56
N ILE A 8 4.34 -7.30 5.92
CA ILE A 8 3.62 -6.01 5.99
C ILE A 8 3.04 -5.67 4.61
N GLY A 9 3.82 -5.79 3.55
CA GLY A 9 3.37 -5.55 2.17
C GLY A 9 2.23 -6.46 1.72
N PHE A 10 2.18 -7.70 2.23
CA PHE A 10 1.04 -8.59 1.98
C PHE A 10 -0.22 -8.11 2.71
N LEU A 11 -0.12 -7.79 4.01
CA LEU A 11 -1.24 -7.30 4.81
C LEU A 11 -1.86 -6.02 4.23
N GLU A 12 -1.03 -5.08 3.78
CA GLU A 12 -1.50 -3.85 3.13
C GLU A 12 -2.34 -4.13 1.88
N ARG A 13 -1.91 -5.05 1.02
CA ARG A 13 -2.65 -5.42 -0.19
C ARG A 13 -3.98 -6.08 0.14
N VAL A 14 -4.02 -6.95 1.17
CA VAL A 14 -5.27 -7.56 1.65
C VAL A 14 -6.23 -6.48 2.15
N ILE A 15 -5.74 -5.50 2.91
CA ILE A 15 -6.55 -4.36 3.37
C ILE A 15 -7.08 -3.56 2.19
N VAL A 16 -6.25 -3.28 1.18
CA VAL A 16 -6.68 -2.55 -0.02
C VAL A 16 -7.80 -3.27 -0.76
N VAL A 17 -7.61 -4.57 -1.04
CA VAL A 17 -8.64 -5.37 -1.72
C VAL A 17 -9.93 -5.39 -0.89
N ALA A 18 -9.84 -5.67 0.42
CA ALA A 18 -11.01 -5.70 1.29
C ALA A 18 -11.73 -4.34 1.34
N ALA A 19 -11.01 -3.23 1.40
CA ALA A 19 -11.59 -1.89 1.41
C ALA A 19 -12.36 -1.57 0.12
N VAL A 20 -11.83 -1.98 -1.04
CA VAL A 20 -12.53 -1.84 -2.33
C VAL A 20 -13.80 -2.70 -2.35
N LEU A 21 -13.71 -3.96 -1.92
CA LEU A 21 -14.86 -4.88 -1.91
C LEU A 21 -15.99 -4.43 -0.98
N ILE A 22 -15.66 -3.82 0.16
CA ILE A 22 -16.65 -3.32 1.13
C ILE A 22 -17.08 -1.88 0.79
N GLY A 23 -16.45 -1.22 -0.20
CA GLY A 23 -16.75 0.16 -0.59
C GLY A 23 -16.34 1.21 0.43
N ARG A 24 -15.36 0.90 1.30
CA ARG A 24 -14.95 1.72 2.45
C ARG A 24 -13.63 2.45 2.16
N TRP A 25 -13.72 3.57 1.46
CA TRP A 25 -12.57 4.37 1.04
C TRP A 25 -11.78 4.98 2.23
N GLU A 26 -12.40 5.10 3.41
CA GLU A 26 -11.70 5.62 4.61
C GLU A 26 -10.59 4.69 5.07
N LEU A 27 -10.73 3.38 4.85
CA LEU A 27 -9.70 2.39 5.17
C LEU A 27 -8.45 2.57 4.28
N LEU A 28 -8.66 2.88 3.00
CA LEU A 28 -7.57 3.19 2.07
C LEU A 28 -6.86 4.48 2.44
N ALA A 29 -7.62 5.53 2.78
CA ALA A 29 -7.07 6.80 3.23
C ALA A 29 -6.21 6.62 4.50
N ALA A 30 -6.73 5.88 5.49
CA ALA A 30 -6.01 5.57 6.72
C ALA A 30 -4.72 4.77 6.45
N LEU A 31 -4.78 3.75 5.59
CA LEU A 31 -3.62 2.94 5.23
C LEU A 31 -2.51 3.77 4.59
N ILE A 32 -2.86 4.64 3.63
CA ILE A 32 -1.91 5.53 2.94
C ILE A 32 -1.30 6.51 3.94
N ALA A 33 -2.12 7.09 4.83
CA ALA A 33 -1.64 8.02 5.86
C ALA A 33 -0.62 7.35 6.78
N VAL A 34 -0.97 6.19 7.36
CA VAL A 34 -0.07 5.43 8.26
C VAL A 34 1.23 5.06 7.54
N LYS A 35 1.15 4.63 6.29
CA LYS A 35 2.32 4.24 5.50
C LYS A 35 3.24 5.44 5.18
N GLY A 36 2.66 6.61 4.92
CA GLY A 36 3.39 7.86 4.71
C GLY A 36 4.13 8.35 5.96
N LEU A 37 3.53 8.19 7.16
CA LEU A 37 4.15 8.63 8.43
C LEU A 37 5.50 7.97 8.72
N GLY A 38 5.63 6.68 8.38
CA GLY A 38 6.88 5.95 8.56
C GLY A 38 8.04 6.48 7.69
N ARG A 39 7.76 7.27 6.65
CA ARG A 39 8.75 7.70 5.66
C ARG A 39 9.34 9.09 5.88
N PHE A 40 8.74 9.91 6.75
CA PHE A 40 9.29 11.22 7.13
C PHE A 40 10.68 11.13 7.79
N ARG A 41 11.08 9.97 8.31
CA ARG A 41 12.37 9.78 9.00
C ARG A 41 13.53 9.37 8.09
N ASP A 42 13.25 9.02 6.82
CA ASP A 42 14.23 8.42 5.89
C ASP A 42 14.47 9.28 4.63
N LEU A 43 14.15 10.58 4.67
CA LEU A 43 14.26 11.48 3.51
C LEU A 43 15.72 11.69 3.05
N ASP A 44 16.71 11.43 3.91
CA ASP A 44 18.14 11.58 3.59
C ASP A 44 18.68 10.49 2.64
N ALA A 45 17.95 9.40 2.44
CA ALA A 45 18.35 8.28 1.57
C ALA A 45 17.79 8.36 0.13
N GLY A 46 17.48 9.57 -0.35
CA GLY A 46 17.02 9.96 -1.70
C GLY A 46 16.57 8.82 -2.64
N ALA A 47 17.51 8.23 -3.39
CA ALA A 47 17.22 7.21 -4.39
C ALA A 47 16.56 5.92 -3.83
N ALA A 48 16.88 5.52 -2.60
CA ALA A 48 16.22 4.37 -1.95
C ALA A 48 14.79 4.72 -1.54
N THR A 49 14.56 5.96 -1.08
CA THR A 49 13.24 6.48 -0.75
C THR A 49 12.33 6.57 -1.98
N GLU A 50 12.85 7.07 -3.10
CA GLU A 50 12.10 7.13 -4.36
C GLU A 50 11.66 5.74 -4.84
N ARG A 51 12.58 4.77 -4.89
CA ARG A 51 12.26 3.39 -5.30
C ARG A 51 11.24 2.74 -4.38
N PHE A 52 11.31 3.00 -3.08
CA PHE A 52 10.35 2.51 -2.10
C PHE A 52 8.95 3.12 -2.30
N ILE A 53 8.87 4.43 -2.53
CA ILE A 53 7.60 5.14 -2.80
C ILE A 53 6.98 4.60 -4.09
N ILE A 54 7.75 4.53 -5.17
CA ILE A 54 7.27 4.00 -6.46
C ILE A 54 6.77 2.57 -6.29
N GLY A 55 7.55 1.69 -5.65
CA GLY A 55 7.15 0.30 -5.41
C GLY A 55 5.88 0.17 -4.57
N THR A 56 5.72 1.03 -3.57
CA THR A 56 4.51 1.10 -2.74
C THR A 56 3.30 1.51 -3.56
N LEU A 57 3.39 2.62 -4.32
CA LEU A 57 2.29 3.13 -5.12
C LEU A 57 1.84 2.11 -6.16
N VAL A 58 2.79 1.50 -6.88
CA VAL A 58 2.51 0.43 -7.85
C VAL A 58 1.79 -0.75 -7.18
N SER A 59 2.26 -1.18 -6.00
CA SER A 59 1.64 -2.29 -5.27
C SER A 59 0.22 -1.96 -4.80
N LEU A 60 -0.05 -0.74 -4.35
CA LEU A 60 -1.38 -0.31 -3.90
C LEU A 60 -2.35 -0.19 -5.08
N ILE A 61 -1.90 0.40 -6.21
CA ILE A 61 -2.69 0.49 -7.45
C ILE A 61 -3.05 -0.92 -7.94
N TRP A 62 -2.09 -1.85 -7.95
CA TRP A 62 -2.34 -3.21 -8.40
C TRP A 62 -3.38 -3.94 -7.52
N ALA A 63 -3.27 -3.81 -6.20
CA ALA A 63 -4.25 -4.38 -5.28
C ALA A 63 -5.64 -3.73 -5.42
N GLY A 64 -5.69 -2.42 -5.62
CA GLY A 64 -6.94 -1.70 -5.87
C GLY A 64 -7.60 -2.14 -7.17
N ALA A 65 -6.83 -2.28 -8.25
CA ALA A 65 -7.30 -2.80 -9.53
C ALA A 65 -7.81 -4.24 -9.41
N ALA A 66 -7.10 -5.11 -8.70
CA ALA A 66 -7.54 -6.47 -8.44
C ALA A 66 -8.87 -6.49 -7.67
N GLY A 67 -8.99 -5.68 -6.60
CA GLY A 67 -10.25 -5.52 -5.88
C GLY A 67 -11.38 -5.00 -6.77
N GLY A 68 -11.10 -4.05 -7.66
CA GLY A 68 -12.05 -3.51 -8.62
C GLY A 68 -12.52 -4.55 -9.64
N VAL A 69 -11.60 -5.35 -10.19
CA VAL A 69 -11.94 -6.47 -11.07
C VAL A 69 -12.84 -7.48 -10.35
N ILE A 70 -12.53 -7.83 -9.10
CA ILE A 70 -13.35 -8.74 -8.30
C ILE A 70 -14.73 -8.14 -7.99
N ALA A 71 -14.82 -6.83 -7.74
CA ALA A 71 -16.08 -6.17 -7.44
C ALA A 71 -17.00 -5.97 -8.65
N LEU A 72 -16.44 -5.89 -9.86
CA LEU A 72 -17.13 -5.55 -11.10
C LEU A 72 -17.37 -6.73 -12.04
N GLY A 73 -16.70 -7.85 -11.81
CA GLY A 73 -16.89 -9.12 -12.55
C GLY A 73 -17.93 -10.01 -11.89
#